data_AF-A0A429EZI4-F1
#
_entry.id   AF-A0A429EZI4-F1
#
_cell.length_a   1.000
_cell.length_b   1.000
_cell.length_c   1.000
_cell.angle_alpha   90.00
_cell.angle_beta   90.00
_cell.angle_gamma   90.00
#
_symmetry.space_group_name_H-M   'P 1'
#
loop_
_entity.id
_entity.type
_entity.pdbx_description
1 polymer ?
#
loop_
_entity_poly.entity_id
_entity_poly.type
_entity_poly.pdbx_seq_one_letter_code
_entity_poly.pdbx_strand_id
1 'polypeptide(L)'
;MERTVSPDAPCPEPSPRRTTADEARLRLDHARTSRLTQLRALGENGWTDDLSTASQQTAIEEVLKEIDEAFARVEAGTYGSCTGCGRPVAEERLEILPYTRYCVACRHRAAAAG
;
A
#
# COMPACT_ATOMS: atom_id res chain seq x y z
N MET A 1 44.10 19.33 1.67
CA MET A 1 42.79 19.91 1.29
C MET A 1 41.81 18.75 1.18
N GLU A 2 41.41 18.20 2.32
CA GLU A 2 40.59 16.99 2.39
C GLU A 2 39.55 17.27 3.45
N ARG A 3 38.30 17.48 3.04
CA ARG A 3 37.18 17.59 3.97
C ARG A 3 36.87 16.17 4.44
N THR A 4 37.41 15.81 5.60
CA THR A 4 37.00 14.63 6.37
C THR A 4 35.51 14.74 6.68
N VAL A 5 34.70 13.92 6.02
CA VAL A 5 33.32 13.68 6.45
C VAL A 5 33.40 12.73 7.63
N SER A 6 32.94 13.20 8.78
CA SER A 6 32.92 12.43 10.03
C SER A 6 31.87 11.30 9.94
N PRO A 7 32.22 10.05 10.26
CA PRO A 7 31.29 8.91 10.25
C PRO A 7 30.30 8.89 11.44
N ASP A 8 30.37 9.89 12.31
CA ASP A 8 29.62 10.01 13.57
C ASP A 8 28.59 11.16 13.54
N ALA A 9 28.05 11.48 12.36
CA ALA A 9 26.92 12.40 12.27
C ALA A 9 25.64 11.62 12.61
N PRO A 10 24.93 11.91 13.72
CA PRO A 10 23.63 11.31 13.96
C PRO A 10 22.71 11.63 12.79
N CYS A 11 22.04 10.61 12.25
CA CYS A 11 21.03 10.79 11.21
C CYS A 11 20.08 11.91 11.64
N PRO A 12 19.89 12.97 10.82
CA PRO A 12 19.03 14.08 11.20
C PRO A 12 17.61 13.56 11.43
N GLU A 13 17.03 13.95 12.55
CA GLU A 13 15.72 13.45 13.00
C GLU A 13 14.63 13.78 11.97
N PRO A 14 13.80 12.83 11.56
CA PRO A 14 12.84 13.03 10.48
C PRO A 14 11.70 13.94 10.95
N SER A 15 11.37 14.95 10.15
CA SER A 15 10.22 15.81 10.40
C SER A 15 8.91 15.01 10.36
N PRO A 16 7.86 15.40 11.12
CA PRO A 16 6.61 14.63 11.27
C PRO A 16 5.81 14.43 9.96
N ARG A 17 6.17 15.13 8.88
CA ARG A 17 5.57 14.93 7.54
C ARG A 17 6.34 13.94 6.67
N ARG A 18 7.62 13.68 6.97
CA ARG A 18 8.44 12.67 6.28
C ARG A 18 8.22 11.30 6.91
N THR A 19 8.08 11.24 8.24
CA THR A 19 7.81 10.00 8.97
C THR A 19 6.52 9.32 8.51
N THR A 20 5.42 10.05 8.37
CA THR A 20 4.12 9.44 7.99
C THR A 20 4.12 8.90 6.55
N ALA A 21 4.83 9.55 5.63
CA ALA A 21 5.01 9.05 4.27
C ALA A 21 5.91 7.81 4.23
N ASP A 22 7.02 7.82 4.98
CA ASP A 22 7.93 6.66 5.05
C ASP A 22 7.29 5.47 5.77
N GLU A 23 6.53 5.70 6.84
CA GLU A 23 5.71 4.69 7.52
C GLU A 23 4.66 4.10 6.57
N ALA A 24 3.98 4.95 5.79
CA ALA A 24 3.06 4.49 4.76
C ALA A 24 3.76 3.60 3.73
N ARG A 25 4.95 3.99 3.24
CA ARG A 25 5.74 3.16 2.31
C ARG A 25 6.10 1.80 2.91
N LEU A 26 6.55 1.77 4.17
CA LEU A 26 6.88 0.52 4.86
C LEU A 26 5.68 -0.41 4.97
N ARG A 27 4.51 0.12 5.35
CA ARG A 27 3.26 -0.65 5.41
C ARG A 27 2.84 -1.17 4.03
N LEU A 28 2.97 -0.35 2.99
CA LEU A 28 2.67 -0.73 1.61
C LEU A 28 3.62 -1.81 1.09
N ASP A 29 4.92 -1.72 1.37
CA ASP A 29 5.91 -2.72 0.96
C ASP A 29 5.65 -4.08 1.64
N HIS A 30 5.37 -4.05 2.94
CA HIS A 30 4.99 -5.25 3.67
C HIS A 30 3.74 -5.90 3.07
N ALA A 31 2.70 -5.11 2.77
CA ALA A 31 1.50 -5.59 2.11
C ALA A 31 1.80 -6.18 0.71
N ARG A 32 2.65 -5.52 -0.08
CA ARG A 32 3.06 -5.99 -1.42
C ARG A 32 3.78 -7.33 -1.37
N THR A 33 4.77 -7.44 -0.49
CA THR A 33 5.57 -8.66 -0.31
C THR A 33 4.71 -9.84 0.15
N SER A 34 3.76 -9.58 1.05
CA SER A 34 2.77 -10.58 1.50
C SER A 34 1.92 -11.08 0.33
N ARG A 35 1.34 -10.18 -0.47
CA ARG A 35 0.51 -10.53 -1.64
C ARG A 35 1.28 -11.26 -2.73
N LEU A 36 2.52 -10.86 -3.03
CA LEU A 36 3.38 -11.56 -3.98
C LEU A 36 3.71 -12.99 -3.52
N THR A 37 3.91 -13.18 -2.22
CA THR A 37 4.14 -14.52 -1.65
C THR A 37 2.90 -15.39 -1.80
N GLN A 38 1.70 -14.85 -1.55
CA GLN A 38 0.44 -15.56 -1.78
C GLN A 38 0.25 -15.92 -3.26
N LEU A 39 0.56 -15.01 -4.19
CA LEU A 39 0.44 -15.26 -5.61
C LEU A 39 1.37 -16.40 -6.07
N ARG A 40 2.62 -16.42 -5.58
CA ARG A 40 3.57 -17.51 -5.85
C ARG A 40 3.05 -18.86 -5.36
N ALA A 41 2.54 -18.92 -4.13
CA ALA A 41 2.00 -20.15 -3.55
C ALA A 41 0.82 -20.73 -4.34
N LEU A 42 0.05 -19.89 -5.05
CA LEU A 42 -1.02 -20.33 -5.95
C LEU A 42 -0.47 -20.91 -7.26
N GLY A 43 0.63 -20.36 -7.80
CA GLY A 43 1.26 -20.80 -9.05
C GLY A 43 2.13 -22.06 -8.92
N GLU A 44 2.68 -22.34 -7.74
CA GLU A 44 3.57 -23.49 -7.50
C GLU A 44 2.85 -24.86 -7.59
N ASN A 45 1.52 -24.91 -7.63
CA ASN A 45 0.76 -26.16 -7.61
C ASN A 45 0.53 -26.81 -8.99
N GLY A 46 1.18 -26.34 -10.06
CA GLY A 46 1.45 -27.13 -11.28
C GLY A 46 0.28 -27.81 -12.02
N TRP A 47 -0.97 -27.49 -11.69
CA TRP A 47 -2.19 -27.99 -12.34
C TRP A 47 -3.10 -26.79 -12.64
N THR A 48 -2.99 -26.24 -13.84
CA THR A 48 -3.73 -25.04 -14.25
C THR A 48 -4.99 -25.42 -15.02
N ASP A 49 -6.10 -25.67 -14.31
CA ASP A 49 -7.47 -25.53 -14.88
C ASP A 49 -8.58 -25.26 -13.85
N ASP A 50 -8.28 -25.04 -12.56
CA ASP A 50 -9.32 -24.74 -11.57
C ASP A 50 -9.75 -23.25 -11.55
N LEU A 51 -11.02 -22.99 -11.84
CA LEU A 51 -11.63 -21.64 -11.85
C LEU A 51 -11.48 -20.88 -10.52
N SER A 52 -11.41 -21.59 -9.38
CA SER A 52 -11.26 -20.97 -8.05
C SER A 52 -9.90 -20.29 -7.92
N THR A 53 -8.85 -20.95 -8.40
CA THR A 53 -7.47 -20.42 -8.35
C THR A 53 -7.33 -19.17 -9.23
N ALA A 54 -7.98 -19.14 -10.41
CA ALA A 54 -7.96 -17.98 -11.30
C ALA A 54 -8.65 -16.74 -10.69
N SER A 55 -9.77 -16.94 -10.00
CA SER A 55 -10.47 -15.87 -9.27
C SER A 55 -9.62 -15.31 -8.12
N GLN A 56 -8.95 -16.19 -7.37
CA GLN A 56 -8.03 -15.79 -6.30
C GLN A 56 -6.83 -15.00 -6.82
N GLN A 57 -6.23 -15.43 -7.94
CA GLN A 57 -5.13 -14.71 -8.58
C GLN A 57 -5.56 -13.32 -9.02
N THR A 58 -6.68 -13.20 -9.72
CA THR A 58 -7.23 -11.91 -10.17
C THR A 58 -7.43 -10.96 -8.98
N ALA A 59 -8.02 -11.44 -7.89
CA ALA A 59 -8.23 -10.62 -6.70
C ALA A 59 -6.91 -10.15 -6.06
N ILE A 60 -5.87 -10.98 -6.06
CA ILE A 60 -4.54 -10.60 -5.55
C ILE A 60 -3.89 -9.57 -6.47
N GLU A 61 -3.99 -9.73 -7.79
CA GLU A 61 -3.48 -8.78 -8.79
C GLU A 61 -4.17 -7.41 -8.68
N GLU A 62 -5.49 -7.39 -8.48
CA GLU A 62 -6.23 -6.15 -8.22
C GLU A 62 -5.72 -5.44 -6.97
N VAL A 63 -5.47 -6.18 -5.88
CA VAL A 63 -4.88 -5.60 -4.66
C VAL A 63 -3.47 -5.08 -4.89
N LEU A 64 -2.63 -5.79 -5.66
CA LEU A 64 -1.29 -5.31 -6.01
C LEU A 64 -1.36 -4.00 -6.80
N LYS A 65 -2.32 -3.88 -7.72
CA LYS A 65 -2.58 -2.62 -8.44
C LYS A 65 -2.99 -1.50 -7.49
N GLU A 66 -3.87 -1.77 -6.51
CA GLU A 66 -4.24 -0.77 -5.50
C GLU A 66 -3.04 -0.33 -4.63
N ILE A 67 -2.13 -1.26 -4.33
CA ILE A 67 -0.87 -0.97 -3.61
C ILE A 67 0.03 -0.07 -4.46
N ASP A 68 0.22 -0.37 -5.74
CA ASP A 68 1.02 0.45 -6.65
C ASP A 68 0.42 1.86 -6.81
N GLU A 69 -0.91 1.98 -6.92
CA GLU A 69 -1.62 3.27 -6.88
C GLU A 69 -1.40 4.01 -5.54
N ALA A 70 -1.31 3.30 -4.43
CA ALA A 70 -1.06 3.89 -3.12
C ALA A 70 0.36 4.43 -3.00
N PHE A 71 1.38 3.73 -3.53
CA PHE A 71 2.74 4.26 -3.63
C PHE A 71 2.76 5.57 -4.43
N ALA A 72 2.07 5.63 -5.57
CA ALA A 72 1.96 6.86 -6.36
C ALA A 72 1.34 8.02 -5.57
N ARG A 73 0.34 7.75 -4.71
CA ARG A 73 -0.25 8.77 -3.82
C ARG A 73 0.72 9.22 -2.73
N VAL A 74 1.58 8.34 -2.21
CA VAL A 74 2.61 8.72 -1.24
C VAL A 74 3.62 9.67 -1.91
N GLU A 75 4.09 9.33 -3.11
CA GLU A 75 5.01 10.21 -3.86
C GLU A 75 4.36 11.56 -4.23
N ALA A 76 3.07 11.55 -4.56
CA ALA A 76 2.31 12.77 -4.84
C ALA A 76 1.94 13.58 -3.57
N GLY A 77 2.20 13.06 -2.36
CA GLY A 77 1.81 13.68 -1.10
C GLY A 77 0.30 13.72 -0.84
N THR A 78 -0.49 12.90 -1.55
CA THR A 78 -1.96 12.81 -1.43
C THR A 78 -2.43 11.55 -0.68
N TYR A 79 -1.49 10.73 -0.21
CA TYR A 79 -1.79 9.55 0.59
C TYR A 79 -2.59 9.91 1.85
N GLY A 80 -3.53 9.04 2.24
CA GLY A 80 -4.45 9.29 3.33
C GLY A 80 -5.64 10.21 2.99
N SER A 81 -5.79 10.64 1.73
CA SER A 81 -6.97 11.36 1.25
C SER A 81 -7.87 10.45 0.40
N CYS A 82 -9.18 10.49 0.66
CA CYS A 82 -10.16 9.67 -0.03
C CYS A 82 -10.38 10.15 -1.47
N THR A 83 -10.16 9.30 -2.47
CA THR A 83 -10.36 9.63 -3.90
C THR A 83 -11.83 9.91 -4.25
N GLY A 84 -12.79 9.39 -3.47
CA GLY A 84 -14.22 9.57 -3.75
C GLY A 84 -14.86 10.82 -3.14
N CYS A 85 -14.27 11.42 -2.10
CA CYS A 85 -14.86 12.60 -1.46
C CYS A 85 -13.84 13.65 -0.96
N GLY A 86 -12.54 13.43 -1.17
CA GLY A 86 -11.46 14.33 -0.77
C GLY A 86 -11.17 14.39 0.74
N ARG A 87 -12.02 13.79 1.58
CA ARG A 87 -11.84 13.78 3.04
C ARG A 87 -10.69 12.87 3.49
N PRO A 88 -10.04 13.16 4.63
CA PRO A 88 -9.03 12.26 5.18
C PRO A 88 -9.61 10.87 5.45
N VAL A 89 -8.81 9.85 5.17
CA VAL A 89 -9.05 8.46 5.55
C VAL A 89 -8.56 8.29 6.99
N ALA A 90 -9.35 7.62 7.83
CA ALA A 90 -8.95 7.37 9.21
C ALA A 90 -7.64 6.58 9.28
N GLU A 91 -6.73 6.97 10.19
CA GLU A 91 -5.43 6.33 10.34
C GLU A 91 -5.57 4.85 10.70
N GLU A 92 -6.47 4.51 11.63
CA GLU A 92 -6.80 3.11 12.01
C GLU A 92 -7.12 2.23 10.79
N ARG A 93 -7.69 2.84 9.74
CA ARG A 93 -7.99 2.14 8.49
C ARG A 93 -6.76 1.98 7.61
N LEU A 94 -5.87 2.96 7.56
CA LEU A 94 -4.60 2.89 6.84
C LEU A 94 -3.60 1.94 7.52
N GLU A 95 -3.73 1.74 8.83
CA GLU A 95 -2.97 0.72 9.57
C GLU A 95 -3.40 -0.70 9.17
N ILE A 96 -4.70 -0.94 9.00
CA ILE A 96 -5.25 -2.26 8.62
C ILE A 96 -5.17 -2.48 7.10
N LEU A 97 -5.46 -1.44 6.29
CA LEU A 97 -5.53 -1.47 4.83
C LEU A 97 -4.79 -0.26 4.24
N PRO A 98 -3.44 -0.30 4.20
CA PRO A 98 -2.62 0.84 3.77
C PRO A 98 -2.87 1.25 2.31
N TYR A 99 -3.27 0.33 1.45
CA TYR A 99 -3.53 0.62 0.04
C TYR A 99 -4.92 1.24 -0.23
N THR A 100 -5.77 1.41 0.79
CA THR A 100 -7.14 1.87 0.57
C THR A 100 -7.19 3.30 0.00
N ARG A 101 -7.96 3.48 -1.08
CA ARG A 101 -8.22 4.79 -1.70
C ARG A 101 -9.52 5.45 -1.24
N TYR A 102 -10.32 4.75 -0.43
CA TYR A 102 -11.63 5.21 0.01
C TYR A 102 -11.78 5.19 1.53
N CYS A 103 -12.42 6.23 2.06
CA CYS A 103 -12.95 6.22 3.42
C CYS A 103 -14.10 5.22 3.56
N VAL A 104 -14.43 4.85 4.80
CA VAL A 104 -15.50 3.88 5.12
C VAL A 104 -16.81 4.24 4.41
N ALA A 105 -17.23 5.51 4.51
CA ALA A 105 -18.46 5.99 3.87
C ALA A 105 -18.44 5.84 2.34
N CYS A 106 -17.31 6.13 1.67
CA CYS A 106 -17.18 5.94 0.23
C CYS A 106 -17.16 4.46 -0.16
N ARG A 107 -16.51 3.61 0.64
CA ARG A 107 -16.47 2.17 0.39
C ARG A 107 -17.86 1.53 0.53
N HIS A 108 -18.65 1.92 1.53
CA HIS A 108 -20.04 1.44 1.65
C HIS A 108 -20.90 1.83 0.43
N ARG A 109 -20.69 3.03 -0.12
CA ARG A 109 -21.40 3.45 -1.34
C ARG A 109 -20.96 2.67 -2.57
N ALA A 110 -19.67 2.39 -2.71
CA ALA A 110 -19.15 1.62 -3.84
C ALA A 110 -19.63 0.16 -3.80
N ALA A 111 -19.69 -0.46 -2.61
CA ALA A 111 -20.16 -1.84 -2.44
C ALA A 111 -21.66 -2.03 -2.66
N ALA A 112 -22.46 -0.97 -2.54
CA ALA A 112 -23.90 -1.01 -2.82
C ALA A 112 -24.25 -0.83 -4.32
N ALA A 113 -23.23 -0.67 -5.17
CA ALA A 113 -23.39 -0.39 -6.61
C ALA A 113 -22.84 -1.50 -7.53
N GLY A 114 -22.49 -2.66 -6.97
CA GLY A 114 -22.10 -3.88 -7.69
C GLY A 114 -22.96 -5.06 -7.25
#